data_AF-A0A5C4Y6J8-F1
#
_entry.id   AF-A0A5C4Y6J8-F1
#
_cell.length_a   1.000
_cell.length_b   1.000
_cell.length_c   1.000
_cell.angle_alpha   90.00
_cell.angle_beta   90.00
_cell.angle_gamma   90.00
#
_symmetry.space_group_name_H-M   'P 1'
#
loop_
_entity.id
_entity.type
_entity.pdbx_description
1 polymer ?
#
loop_
_entity_poly.entity_id
_entity_poly.type
_entity_poly.pdbx_seq_one_letter_code
_entity_poly.pdbx_strand_id
1 'polypeptide(L)'
;MNNVLVLTTVLALATLAFAQQGGQTLSAEQRARMTQMQPANDLAQDIRLLPGLEKNKATAVTKAQARSLLSILTTLQKATSIQPNDAKKYLTQIEDKILTDTQLTALDALVIKDEKEREAQRAQRQATGQNSAGVLLPGNLGGLGGGAASGRNTVNAGAQGSQFDPSKFNPFKDGRGADALKTYIAALQKK
;
A
#
# COMPACT_ATOMS: atom_id res chain seq x y z
N MET A 1 -4.22 -38.25 59.71
CA MET A 1 -4.31 -36.77 59.73
C MET A 1 -3.31 -36.28 58.70
N ASN A 2 -3.85 -35.81 57.58
CA ASN A 2 -3.13 -35.29 56.43
C ASN A 2 -2.39 -34.02 56.83
N ASN A 3 -1.21 -33.75 56.26
CA ASN A 3 -0.80 -32.39 55.92
C ASN A 3 0.14 -32.40 54.71
N VAL A 4 -0.35 -31.75 53.67
CA VAL A 4 0.18 -31.64 52.31
C VAL A 4 1.36 -30.67 52.33
N LEU A 5 2.49 -31.10 51.75
CA LEU A 5 3.69 -30.28 51.55
C LEU A 5 3.86 -30.14 50.03
N VAL A 6 3.29 -29.07 49.45
CA VAL A 6 3.56 -28.66 48.07
C VAL A 6 3.69 -27.15 48.07
N LEU A 7 4.94 -26.68 48.16
CA LEU A 7 5.31 -25.27 48.17
C LEU A 7 5.73 -24.85 46.75
N THR A 8 4.83 -24.09 46.12
CA THR A 8 5.07 -22.90 45.28
C THR A 8 5.99 -23.00 44.06
N THR A 9 5.32 -23.03 42.90
CA THR A 9 5.78 -22.66 41.57
C THR A 9 6.36 -21.24 41.51
N VAL A 10 7.58 -21.08 41.02
CA VAL A 10 8.10 -19.80 40.50
C VAL A 10 8.35 -19.97 39.01
N LEU A 11 7.36 -19.59 38.20
CA LEU A 11 7.49 -19.46 36.76
C LEU A 11 8.20 -18.12 36.48
N ALA A 12 9.50 -18.17 36.25
CA ALA A 12 10.26 -17.01 35.80
C ALA A 12 9.88 -16.68 34.36
N LEU A 13 8.99 -15.70 34.17
CA LEU A 13 8.76 -15.08 32.87
C LEU A 13 10.02 -14.31 32.45
N ALA A 14 10.86 -14.95 31.64
CA ALA A 14 11.91 -14.28 30.90
C ALA A 14 11.26 -13.34 29.87
N THR A 15 11.20 -12.05 30.19
CA THR A 15 10.84 -11.00 29.25
C THR A 15 11.96 -10.87 28.21
N LEU A 16 11.76 -11.44 27.03
CA LEU A 16 12.58 -11.14 25.84
C LEU A 16 12.31 -9.69 25.43
N ALA A 17 13.17 -8.77 25.89
CA ALA A 17 13.28 -7.44 25.32
C ALA A 17 14.14 -7.53 24.04
N PHE A 18 13.51 -7.67 22.89
CA PHE A 18 14.19 -7.46 21.61
C PHE A 18 14.47 -5.97 21.44
N ALA A 19 15.76 -5.63 21.32
CA ALA A 19 16.25 -4.31 21.01
C ALA A 19 15.68 -3.80 19.68
N GLN A 20 14.78 -2.82 19.73
CA GLN A 20 14.39 -2.01 18.59
C GLN A 20 15.48 -0.96 18.33
N GLN A 21 16.50 -1.31 17.54
CA GLN A 21 17.40 -0.32 16.95
C GLN A 21 16.78 0.21 15.65
N GLY A 22 16.36 1.48 15.67
CA GLY A 22 16.24 2.31 14.46
C GLY A 22 14.89 2.39 13.74
N GLY A 23 13.78 1.96 14.34
CA GLY A 23 12.44 2.16 13.78
C GLY A 23 11.66 3.20 14.57
N GLN A 24 11.31 4.33 13.96
CA GLN A 24 10.41 5.32 14.56
C GLN A 24 9.09 4.61 14.92
N THR A 25 8.86 4.37 16.20
CA THR A 25 7.67 3.65 16.67
C THR A 25 6.47 4.57 16.52
N LEU A 26 5.62 4.27 15.55
CA LEU A 26 4.35 4.97 15.36
C LEU A 26 3.57 4.94 16.68
N SER A 27 3.09 6.11 17.12
CA SER A 27 2.19 6.22 18.27
C SER A 27 0.90 5.42 18.02
N ALA A 28 0.21 5.01 19.09
CA ALA A 28 -1.05 4.27 18.98
C ALA A 28 -2.09 5.02 18.14
N GLU A 29 -2.15 6.35 18.29
CA GLU A 29 -3.04 7.21 17.51
C GLU A 29 -2.68 7.23 16.02
N GLN A 30 -1.39 7.33 15.68
CA GLN A 30 -0.94 7.27 14.29
C GLN A 30 -1.26 5.92 13.65
N ARG A 31 -1.08 4.81 14.38
CA ARG A 31 -1.46 3.48 13.90
C ARG A 31 -2.96 3.40 13.65
N ALA A 32 -3.78 3.86 14.59
CA ALA A 32 -5.23 3.89 14.44
C ALA A 32 -5.66 4.71 13.21
N ARG A 33 -5.06 5.87 12.99
CA ARG A 33 -5.32 6.71 11.81
C ARG A 33 -4.95 6.00 10.51
N MET A 34 -3.82 5.29 10.45
CA MET A 34 -3.45 4.51 9.26
C MET A 34 -4.43 3.35 9.00
N THR A 35 -4.87 2.66 10.06
CA THR A 35 -5.87 1.60 9.94
C THR A 35 -7.21 2.14 9.45
N GLN A 36 -7.62 3.32 9.90
CA GLN A 36 -8.85 3.97 9.41
C GLN A 36 -8.77 4.30 7.92
N MET A 37 -7.59 4.59 7.39
CA MET A 37 -7.37 4.89 5.96
C MET A 37 -7.27 3.65 5.08
N GLN A 38 -7.28 2.43 5.64
CA GLN A 38 -7.20 1.18 4.87
C GLN A 38 -8.21 1.14 3.70
N PRO A 39 -9.51 1.44 3.89
CA PRO A 39 -10.47 1.39 2.78
C PRO A 39 -10.15 2.36 1.64
N ALA A 40 -9.55 3.52 1.96
CA ALA A 40 -9.15 4.49 0.93
C ALA A 40 -7.92 4.00 0.15
N ASN A 41 -7.01 3.26 0.80
CA ASN A 41 -5.88 2.62 0.15
C ASN A 41 -6.32 1.43 -0.70
N ASP A 42 -7.23 0.60 -0.19
CA ASP A 42 -7.79 -0.56 -0.89
C ASP A 42 -8.51 -0.10 -2.17
N LEU A 43 -9.39 0.89 -2.05
CA LEU A 43 -10.05 1.52 -3.21
C LEU A 43 -9.04 2.05 -4.25
N ALA A 44 -7.95 2.66 -3.77
CA ALA A 44 -6.91 3.18 -4.65
C ALA A 44 -6.17 2.06 -5.40
N GLN A 45 -5.94 0.94 -4.73
CA GLN A 45 -5.32 -0.24 -5.32
C GLN A 45 -6.21 -0.88 -6.37
N ASP A 46 -7.49 -1.10 -6.06
CA ASP A 46 -8.44 -1.76 -6.97
C ASP A 46 -8.65 -0.95 -8.23
N ILE A 47 -8.89 0.36 -8.09
CA ILE A 47 -9.08 1.25 -9.24
C ILE A 47 -7.86 1.27 -10.15
N ARG A 48 -6.66 1.22 -9.58
CA ARG A 48 -5.42 1.16 -10.38
C ARG A 48 -5.32 -0.16 -11.16
N LEU A 49 -5.93 -1.24 -10.67
CA LEU A 49 -5.87 -2.58 -11.25
C LEU A 49 -7.06 -2.90 -12.17
N LEU A 50 -8.18 -2.18 -12.08
CA LEU A 50 -9.34 -2.31 -12.98
C LEU A 50 -8.98 -2.35 -14.48
N PRO A 51 -8.03 -1.53 -15.01
CA PRO A 51 -7.62 -1.64 -16.41
C PRO A 51 -7.04 -3.00 -16.79
N GLY A 52 -6.53 -3.76 -15.81
CA GLY A 52 -6.02 -5.11 -16.00
C GLY A 52 -7.10 -6.11 -16.41
N LEU A 53 -8.35 -5.91 -15.97
CA LEU A 53 -9.49 -6.77 -16.34
C LEU A 53 -9.78 -6.73 -17.84
N GLU A 54 -9.47 -5.61 -18.50
CA GLU A 54 -9.66 -5.43 -19.94
C GLU A 54 -8.73 -6.29 -20.81
N LYS A 55 -7.67 -6.86 -20.23
CA LYS A 55 -6.70 -7.68 -20.97
C LYS A 55 -7.26 -9.04 -21.38
N ASN A 56 -8.36 -9.47 -20.77
CA ASN A 56 -9.05 -10.72 -21.11
C ASN A 56 -10.53 -10.44 -21.39
N LYS A 57 -11.03 -10.90 -22.53
CA LYS A 57 -12.43 -10.70 -22.96
C LYS A 57 -13.45 -11.26 -21.96
N ALA A 58 -13.10 -12.31 -21.22
CA ALA A 58 -13.99 -12.92 -20.22
C ALA A 58 -14.14 -12.05 -18.96
N THR A 59 -13.19 -11.16 -18.69
CA THR A 59 -13.16 -10.30 -17.49
C THR A 59 -13.34 -8.83 -17.82
N ALA A 60 -13.26 -8.44 -19.09
CA ALA A 60 -13.42 -7.06 -19.54
C ALA A 60 -14.78 -6.50 -19.10
N VAL A 61 -14.82 -5.23 -18.67
CA VAL A 61 -16.08 -4.65 -18.20
C VAL A 61 -17.03 -4.41 -19.38
N THR A 62 -18.30 -4.69 -19.14
CA THR A 62 -19.37 -4.44 -20.10
C THR A 62 -19.66 -2.94 -20.23
N LYS A 63 -20.40 -2.56 -21.28
CA LYS A 63 -20.83 -1.17 -21.47
C LYS A 63 -21.67 -0.63 -20.31
N ALA A 64 -22.52 -1.48 -19.72
CA ALA A 64 -23.34 -1.10 -18.56
C ALA A 64 -22.45 -0.84 -17.32
N GLN A 65 -21.52 -1.76 -17.04
CA GLN A 65 -20.55 -1.61 -15.94
C GLN A 65 -19.67 -0.38 -16.14
N ALA A 66 -19.20 -0.12 -17.37
CA ALA A 66 -18.39 1.04 -17.70
C ALA A 66 -19.10 2.36 -17.36
N ARG A 67 -20.41 2.48 -17.63
CA ARG A 67 -21.19 3.68 -17.27
C ARG A 67 -21.26 3.89 -15.75
N SER A 68 -21.50 2.82 -14.99
CA SER A 68 -21.52 2.89 -13.52
C SER A 68 -20.14 3.25 -12.96
N LEU A 69 -19.08 2.61 -13.46
CA LEU A 69 -17.70 2.94 -13.09
C LEU A 69 -17.37 4.39 -13.42
N LEU A 70 -17.71 4.89 -14.61
CA LEU A 70 -17.45 6.28 -14.99
C LEU A 70 -18.04 7.28 -13.98
N SER A 71 -19.24 7.02 -13.45
CA SER A 71 -19.84 7.88 -12.42
C SER A 71 -18.98 7.94 -11.15
N ILE A 72 -18.49 6.79 -10.67
CA ILE A 72 -17.66 6.70 -9.46
C ILE A 72 -16.27 7.31 -9.73
N LEU A 73 -15.61 6.91 -10.81
CA LEU A 73 -14.25 7.33 -11.16
C LEU A 73 -14.16 8.84 -11.40
N THR A 74 -15.14 9.44 -12.06
CA THR A 74 -15.17 10.90 -12.26
C THR A 74 -15.42 11.66 -10.96
N THR A 75 -16.20 11.08 -10.03
CA THR A 75 -16.39 11.64 -8.68
C THR A 75 -15.07 11.63 -7.91
N LEU A 76 -14.35 10.50 -7.93
CA LEU A 76 -13.05 10.35 -7.27
C LEU A 76 -11.97 11.26 -7.85
N GLN A 77 -11.97 11.48 -9.17
CA GLN A 77 -11.07 12.42 -9.83
C GLN A 77 -11.26 13.87 -9.37
N LYS A 78 -12.52 14.26 -9.09
CA LYS A 78 -12.88 15.64 -8.69
C LYS A 78 -12.79 15.86 -7.19
N ALA A 79 -12.86 14.80 -6.39
CA ALA A 79 -12.85 14.89 -4.93
C ALA A 79 -11.57 15.56 -4.42
N THR A 80 -11.69 16.42 -3.42
CA THR A 80 -10.50 16.98 -2.74
C THR A 80 -9.83 15.93 -1.85
N SER A 81 -10.62 14.99 -1.31
CA SER A 81 -10.16 13.95 -0.39
C SER A 81 -11.02 12.70 -0.52
N ILE A 82 -10.45 11.53 -0.25
CA ILE A 82 -11.17 10.26 -0.13
C ILE A 82 -11.29 9.93 1.36
N GLN A 83 -12.49 10.12 1.90
CA GLN A 83 -12.77 9.79 3.29
C GLN A 83 -13.01 8.28 3.46
N PRO A 84 -12.62 7.66 4.59
CA PRO A 84 -12.76 6.21 4.79
C PRO A 84 -14.18 5.67 4.56
N ASN A 85 -15.20 6.40 5.02
CA ASN A 85 -16.58 5.97 4.87
C ASN A 85 -17.07 6.03 3.43
N ASP A 86 -16.63 7.02 2.65
CA ASP A 86 -16.97 7.09 1.24
C ASP A 86 -16.19 6.05 0.45
N ALA A 87 -14.93 5.80 0.82
CA ALA A 87 -14.15 4.72 0.23
C ALA A 87 -14.83 3.35 0.38
N LYS A 88 -15.32 3.02 1.59
CA LYS A 88 -16.11 1.80 1.84
C LYS A 88 -17.35 1.74 0.95
N LYS A 89 -18.10 2.85 0.82
CA LYS A 89 -19.28 2.90 -0.06
C LYS A 89 -18.90 2.64 -1.51
N TYR A 90 -17.80 3.21 -2.00
CA TYR A 90 -17.36 3.00 -3.38
C TYR A 90 -16.85 1.58 -3.61
N LEU A 91 -16.11 1.00 -2.66
CA LEU A 91 -15.72 -0.42 -2.69
C LEU A 91 -16.95 -1.33 -2.80
N THR A 92 -17.91 -1.22 -1.88
CA THR A 92 -19.17 -1.97 -1.93
C THR A 92 -19.92 -1.77 -3.26
N GLN A 93 -19.94 -0.55 -3.81
CA GLN A 93 -20.59 -0.32 -5.11
C GLN A 93 -19.84 -0.98 -6.25
N ILE A 94 -18.51 -0.92 -6.26
CA ILE A 94 -17.68 -1.52 -7.30
C ILE A 94 -17.76 -3.04 -7.20
N GLU A 95 -17.50 -3.60 -6.03
CA GLU A 95 -17.36 -5.03 -5.82
C GLU A 95 -18.70 -5.76 -5.85
N ASP A 96 -19.68 -5.31 -5.07
CA ASP A 96 -20.94 -6.06 -4.90
C ASP A 96 -21.97 -5.78 -6.00
N LYS A 97 -21.88 -4.61 -6.66
CA LYS A 97 -22.94 -4.14 -7.57
C LYS A 97 -22.53 -3.95 -9.01
N ILE A 98 -21.23 -3.72 -9.27
CA ILE A 98 -20.74 -3.44 -10.62
C ILE A 98 -20.01 -4.65 -11.16
N LEU A 99 -19.00 -5.16 -10.44
CA LEU A 99 -18.21 -6.30 -10.88
C LEU A 99 -18.97 -7.60 -10.66
N THR A 100 -18.67 -8.59 -11.49
CA THR A 100 -19.16 -9.97 -11.31
C THR A 100 -18.15 -10.79 -10.51
N ASP A 101 -18.55 -11.91 -9.94
CA ASP A 101 -17.67 -12.83 -9.20
C ASP A 101 -16.43 -13.24 -10.01
N THR A 102 -16.58 -13.45 -11.33
CA THR A 102 -15.45 -13.76 -12.22
C THR A 102 -14.48 -12.59 -12.35
N GLN A 103 -14.99 -11.36 -12.41
CA GLN A 103 -14.17 -10.15 -12.46
C GLN A 103 -13.47 -9.86 -11.14
N LEU A 104 -14.17 -10.08 -10.01
CA LEU A 104 -13.61 -10.00 -8.67
C LEU A 104 -12.46 -10.98 -8.48
N THR A 105 -12.66 -12.25 -8.82
CA THR A 105 -11.60 -13.27 -8.75
C THR A 105 -10.39 -12.88 -9.61
N ALA A 106 -10.62 -12.29 -10.78
CA ALA A 106 -9.55 -11.80 -11.63
C ALA A 106 -8.84 -10.57 -11.06
N LEU A 107 -9.56 -9.67 -10.38
CA LEU A 107 -9.00 -8.52 -9.69
C LEU A 107 -8.12 -8.96 -8.51
N ASP A 108 -8.57 -9.91 -7.70
CA ASP A 108 -7.80 -10.50 -6.61
C ASP A 108 -6.48 -11.12 -7.11
N ALA A 109 -6.54 -11.82 -8.25
CA ALA A 109 -5.33 -12.36 -8.89
C ALA A 109 -4.36 -11.25 -9.33
N LEU A 110 -4.87 -10.09 -9.77
CA LEU A 110 -4.04 -8.92 -10.10
C LEU A 110 -3.42 -8.30 -8.85
N VAL A 111 -4.17 -8.23 -7.74
CA VAL A 111 -3.67 -7.74 -6.44
C VAL A 111 -2.51 -8.60 -5.97
N ILE A 112 -2.70 -9.92 -5.90
CA ILE A 112 -1.66 -10.87 -5.49
C ILE A 112 -0.41 -10.74 -6.38
N LYS A 113 -0.61 -10.53 -7.69
CA LYS A 113 0.51 -10.35 -8.62
C LYS A 113 1.28 -9.05 -8.34
N ASP A 114 0.60 -7.92 -8.18
CA ASP A 114 1.25 -6.63 -7.89
C ASP A 114 1.99 -6.67 -6.54
N GLU A 115 1.45 -7.37 -5.54
CA GLU A 115 2.12 -7.59 -4.26
C GLU A 115 3.42 -8.39 -4.41
N LYS A 116 3.37 -9.53 -5.12
CA LYS A 116 4.57 -10.35 -5.41
C LYS A 116 5.63 -9.55 -6.17
N GLU A 117 5.22 -8.74 -7.15
CA GLU A 117 6.15 -7.89 -7.90
C GLU A 117 6.80 -6.83 -6.98
N ARG A 118 6.04 -6.23 -6.06
CA ARG A 118 6.58 -5.29 -5.07
C ARG A 118 7.51 -5.96 -4.07
N GLU A 119 7.22 -7.17 -3.63
CA GLU A 119 8.09 -7.96 -2.76
C GLU A 119 9.39 -8.31 -3.45
N ALA A 120 9.34 -8.80 -4.70
CA ALA A 120 10.52 -9.10 -5.50
C ALA A 120 11.39 -7.86 -5.70
N GLN A 121 10.78 -6.70 -5.99
CA GLN A 121 11.52 -5.43 -6.09
C GLN A 121 12.18 -5.01 -4.77
N ARG A 122 11.52 -5.24 -3.63
CA ARG A 122 12.09 -4.96 -2.30
C ARG A 122 13.27 -5.89 -2.00
N ALA A 123 13.11 -7.18 -2.24
CA ALA A 123 14.18 -8.17 -2.08
C ALA A 123 15.38 -7.85 -2.99
N GLN A 124 15.15 -7.49 -4.25
CA GLN A 124 16.22 -7.09 -5.17
C GLN A 124 16.98 -5.85 -4.67
N ARG A 125 16.27 -4.83 -4.15
CA ARG A 125 16.92 -3.63 -3.59
C ARG A 125 17.76 -3.94 -2.35
N GLN A 126 17.31 -4.86 -1.51
CA GLN A 126 18.08 -5.33 -0.35
C GLN A 126 19.33 -6.10 -0.80
N ALA A 127 19.20 -6.99 -1.78
CA ALA A 127 20.32 -7.73 -2.35
C ALA A 127 21.34 -6.82 -3.05
N THR A 128 20.88 -5.78 -3.76
CA THR A 128 21.76 -4.85 -4.48
C THR A 128 22.37 -3.78 -3.55
N GLY A 129 21.70 -3.45 -2.43
CA GLY A 129 22.20 -2.52 -1.40
C GLY A 129 23.28 -3.11 -0.49
N GLN A 130 23.41 -4.44 -0.44
CA GLN A 130 24.46 -5.14 0.31
C GLN A 130 25.83 -5.11 -0.42
N ASN A 131 25.87 -4.78 -1.73
CA ASN A 131 27.11 -4.76 -2.53
C ASN A 131 27.74 -3.37 -2.69
N SER A 132 27.27 -2.34 -1.97
CA SER A 132 27.90 -1.01 -1.93
C SER A 132 28.14 -0.48 -0.51
N ALA A 133 27.92 -1.29 0.52
CA ALA A 133 28.53 -1.08 1.82
C ALA A 133 29.77 -1.98 1.87
N GLY A 134 30.94 -1.36 1.78
CA GLY A 134 32.21 -2.05 1.83
C GLY A 134 32.29 -3.04 2.98
N VAL A 135 33.15 -4.04 2.77
CA VAL A 135 33.70 -4.88 3.83
C VAL A 135 34.08 -3.97 5.00
N LEU A 136 33.21 -3.89 6.01
CA LEU A 136 33.51 -3.29 7.30
C LEU A 136 34.39 -4.31 8.02
N LEU A 137 35.70 -4.28 7.72
CA LEU A 137 36.66 -4.78 8.69
C LEU A 137 36.45 -3.99 9.99
N PRO A 138 36.30 -4.67 11.14
CA PRO A 138 36.13 -3.98 12.42
C PRO A 138 37.46 -3.31 12.78
N GLY A 139 37.50 -2.00 12.60
CA GLY A 139 38.61 -1.14 13.01
C GLY A 139 39.31 -0.46 11.85
N ASN A 140 38.77 0.68 11.39
CA ASN A 140 39.59 1.88 11.30
C ASN A 140 38.74 3.14 11.09
N LEU A 141 39.22 4.18 11.76
CA LEU A 141 38.70 5.52 11.89
C LEU A 141 39.05 6.38 10.65
N GLY A 142 38.11 7.19 10.17
CA GLY A 142 38.39 8.43 9.44
C GLY A 142 38.71 8.32 7.94
N GLY A 143 37.85 8.88 7.10
CA GLY A 143 38.11 9.00 5.67
C GLY A 143 37.07 9.83 4.94
N LEU A 144 37.39 11.10 4.74
CA LEU A 144 36.67 12.12 3.98
C LEU A 144 36.49 11.70 2.50
N GLY A 145 35.31 11.95 1.93
CA GLY A 145 35.19 12.32 0.51
C GLY A 145 34.56 11.31 -0.45
N GLY A 146 33.43 11.73 -1.04
CA GLY A 146 33.27 11.69 -2.50
C GLY A 146 32.56 10.48 -3.11
N GLY A 147 31.33 10.71 -3.57
CA GLY A 147 30.82 10.07 -4.79
C GLY A 147 29.90 8.87 -4.61
N ALA A 148 28.63 9.14 -4.31
CA ALA A 148 27.55 8.21 -4.65
C ALA A 148 26.28 9.00 -4.94
N ALA A 149 26.21 9.63 -6.12
CA ALA A 149 24.95 10.11 -6.68
C ALA A 149 24.13 8.87 -7.08
N SER A 150 23.44 8.34 -6.08
CA SER A 150 22.43 7.30 -6.19
C SER A 150 21.43 7.64 -7.28
N GLY A 151 21.25 6.75 -8.25
CA GLY A 151 20.09 6.69 -9.14
C GLY A 151 18.84 6.38 -8.31
N ARG A 152 18.38 7.38 -7.57
CA ARG A 152 17.19 7.36 -6.74
C ARG A 152 16.01 7.50 -7.67
N ASN A 153 15.41 6.35 -8.00
CA ASN A 153 14.11 6.27 -8.66
C ASN A 153 13.16 7.27 -7.97
N THR A 154 12.83 8.33 -8.69
CA THR A 154 12.11 9.52 -8.24
C THR A 154 10.65 9.17 -7.95
N VAL A 155 10.44 8.50 -6.82
CA VAL A 155 9.16 8.52 -6.13
C VAL A 155 9.19 9.73 -5.20
N ASN A 156 8.79 10.88 -5.74
CA ASN A 156 8.39 12.07 -5.00
C ASN A 156 9.35 12.51 -3.87
N ALA A 157 10.58 12.88 -4.21
CA ALA A 157 11.50 13.57 -3.32
C ALA A 157 11.18 15.08 -3.22
N GLY A 158 9.91 15.41 -2.91
CA GLY A 158 9.42 16.79 -2.73
C GLY A 158 8.80 17.07 -1.35
N ALA A 159 8.78 16.10 -0.44
CA ALA A 159 8.15 16.28 0.87
C ALA A 159 8.89 15.52 1.97
N GLN A 160 10.21 15.71 2.08
CA GLN A 160 10.93 15.32 3.28
C GLN A 160 10.67 16.39 4.36
N GLY A 161 9.44 16.38 4.91
CA GLY A 161 9.01 17.32 5.95
C GLY A 161 7.49 17.55 6.07
N SER A 162 6.69 17.14 5.09
CA SER A 162 5.23 17.32 5.16
C SER A 162 4.60 16.14 5.88
N GLN A 163 4.07 16.39 7.08
CA GLN A 163 3.28 15.43 7.83
C GLN A 163 2.08 14.99 6.98
N PHE A 164 1.89 13.67 6.81
CA PHE A 164 0.77 13.10 6.08
C PHE A 164 -0.55 13.61 6.66
N ASP A 165 -1.32 14.33 5.85
CA ASP A 165 -2.64 14.84 6.20
C ASP A 165 -3.72 13.95 5.57
N PRO A 166 -4.38 13.07 6.36
CA PRO A 166 -5.41 12.17 5.84
C PRO A 166 -6.62 12.94 5.30
N SER A 167 -6.87 14.17 5.76
CA SER A 167 -7.98 14.99 5.28
C SER A 167 -7.80 15.47 3.83
N LYS A 168 -6.59 15.35 3.28
CA LYS A 168 -6.24 15.72 1.90
C LYS A 168 -5.82 14.53 1.06
N PHE A 169 -5.98 13.31 1.57
CA PHE A 169 -5.58 12.11 0.85
C PHE A 169 -6.49 11.88 -0.35
N ASN A 170 -5.98 12.09 -1.56
CA ASN A 170 -6.59 11.61 -2.79
C ASN A 170 -5.49 11.27 -3.82
N PRO A 171 -5.22 9.97 -4.09
CA PRO A 171 -4.21 9.55 -5.06
C PRO A 171 -4.62 9.83 -6.52
N PHE A 172 -5.87 10.22 -6.76
CA PHE A 172 -6.42 10.50 -8.09
C PHE A 172 -6.51 11.99 -8.42
N LYS A 173 -6.14 12.86 -7.47
CA LYS A 173 -6.26 14.30 -7.66
C LYS A 173 -5.14 14.85 -8.56
N ASP A 174 -3.91 14.41 -8.31
CA ASP A 174 -2.69 14.84 -9.04
C ASP A 174 -1.65 13.69 -9.17
N GLY A 175 -0.68 13.85 -10.06
CA GLY A 175 0.43 12.91 -10.26
C GLY A 175 0.04 11.61 -11.00
N ARG A 176 0.89 10.58 -10.88
CA ARG A 176 0.77 9.34 -11.66
C ARG A 176 -0.56 8.61 -11.48
N GLY A 177 -1.16 8.66 -10.29
CA GLY A 177 -2.47 8.05 -10.03
C GLY A 177 -3.60 8.77 -10.77
N ALA A 178 -3.56 10.11 -10.82
CA ALA A 178 -4.49 10.92 -11.59
C ALA A 178 -4.39 10.66 -13.10
N ASP A 179 -3.17 10.57 -13.63
CA ASP A 179 -2.93 10.28 -15.05
C ASP A 179 -3.43 8.89 -15.46
N ALA A 180 -3.15 7.89 -14.63
CA ALA A 180 -3.63 6.52 -14.82
C ALA A 180 -5.18 6.48 -14.80
N LEU A 181 -5.81 7.14 -13.82
CA LEU A 181 -7.25 7.24 -13.73
C LEU A 181 -7.85 7.93 -14.97
N LYS A 182 -7.28 9.05 -15.39
CA LYS A 182 -7.73 9.80 -16.57
C LYS A 182 -7.66 8.94 -17.84
N THR A 183 -6.58 8.18 -17.99
CA THR A 183 -6.41 7.25 -19.11
C THR A 183 -7.48 6.18 -19.11
N TYR A 184 -7.76 5.59 -17.94
CA TYR A 184 -8.77 4.55 -17.83
C TYR A 184 -10.19 5.09 -18.05
N ILE A 185 -10.53 6.27 -17.51
CA ILE A 185 -11.78 6.97 -17.80
C ILE A 185 -11.95 7.16 -19.31
N ALA A 186 -10.91 7.60 -20.02
CA ALA A 186 -10.97 7.78 -21.47
C ALA A 186 -11.16 6.45 -22.23
N ALA A 187 -10.63 5.34 -21.72
CA ALA A 187 -10.87 4.01 -22.29
C ALA A 187 -12.32 3.54 -22.07
N LEU A 188 -12.86 3.76 -20.88
CA LEU A 188 -14.26 3.42 -20.56
C LEU A 188 -15.26 4.25 -21.36
N GLN A 189 -14.97 5.53 -21.63
CA GLN A 189 -15.81 6.40 -22.45
C GLN A 189 -15.96 5.92 -23.91
N LYS A 190 -15.05 5.07 -24.39
CA LYS A 190 -15.08 4.52 -25.75
C LYS A 190 -15.92 3.23 -25.88
N LYS A 191 -16.44 2.68 -24.78
CA LYS A 191 -17.29 1.48 -24.77
C LYS A 191 -18.76 1.82 -25.03
#